data_AF-A0A9E4TRN2-F1
#
_entry.id   AF-A0A9E4TRN2-F1
#
_cell.length_a   1.000
_cell.length_b   1.000
_cell.length_c   1.000
_cell.angle_alpha   90.00
_cell.angle_beta   90.00
_cell.angle_gamma   90.00
#
_symmetry.space_group_name_H-M   'P 1'
#
loop_
_entity.id
_entity.type
_entity.pdbx_description
1 polymer ?
#
loop_
_entity_poly.entity_id
_entity_poly.type
_entity_poly.pdbx_seq_one_letter_code
_entity_poly.pdbx_strand_id
1 'polypeptide(L)'
;MSKEIAHWLDDLLEEIEGIVVRRKSSRRVRVDVPADALPALLELLQGRAGYIHLSAISCVDWIDDDEFELVYHVWSYESHSLVSAHIRIAREPGVYLSVYDLYQPAAFFERDIHEMYG
;
A
#
# COMPACT_ATOMS: atom_id res chain seq x y z
N MET A 1 -17.69 -17.93 1.59
CA MET A 1 -17.63 -16.47 1.41
C MET A 1 -16.40 -15.81 2.06
N SER A 2 -16.30 -15.61 3.39
CA SER A 2 -15.15 -14.86 3.95
C SER A 2 -13.79 -15.58 3.85
N LYS A 3 -13.74 -16.91 3.94
CA LYS A 3 -12.50 -17.69 3.83
C LYS A 3 -11.98 -17.87 2.40
N GLU A 4 -12.86 -17.82 1.39
CA GLU A 4 -12.49 -17.95 -0.03
C GLU A 4 -11.86 -16.66 -0.54
N ILE A 5 -12.46 -15.51 -0.21
CA ILE A 5 -11.90 -14.18 -0.53
C ILE A 5 -10.53 -14.01 0.16
N ALA A 6 -10.38 -14.54 1.38
CA ALA A 6 -9.11 -14.49 2.09
C ALA A 6 -8.01 -15.30 1.38
N HIS A 7 -8.27 -16.56 1.00
CA HIS A 7 -7.29 -17.39 0.29
C HIS A 7 -6.92 -16.81 -1.08
N TRP A 8 -7.91 -16.36 -1.85
CA TRP A 8 -7.65 -15.79 -3.16
C TRP A 8 -6.79 -14.52 -3.10
N LEU A 9 -6.99 -13.68 -2.08
CA LEU A 9 -6.12 -12.53 -1.85
C LEU A 9 -4.70 -12.97 -1.49
N ASP A 10 -4.52 -14.04 -0.71
CA ASP A 10 -3.18 -14.54 -0.38
C ASP A 10 -2.46 -15.04 -1.64
N ASP A 11 -3.14 -15.85 -2.47
CA ASP A 11 -2.59 -16.33 -3.75
C ASP A 11 -2.17 -15.17 -4.66
N LEU A 12 -2.97 -14.11 -4.70
CA LEU A 12 -2.71 -12.92 -5.50
C LEU A 12 -1.52 -12.12 -4.96
N LEU A 13 -1.38 -12.01 -3.65
CA LEU A 13 -0.26 -11.30 -3.02
C LEU A 13 1.05 -12.06 -3.26
N GLU A 14 1.03 -13.40 -3.23
CA GLU A 14 2.20 -14.23 -3.52
C GLU A 14 2.77 -14.07 -4.95
N GLU A 15 2.02 -13.46 -5.88
CA GLU A 15 2.53 -13.11 -7.21
C GLU A 15 3.61 -12.00 -7.18
N ILE A 16 3.72 -11.25 -6.08
CA ILE A 16 4.68 -10.15 -5.91
C ILE A 16 5.93 -10.66 -5.19
N GLU A 17 7.09 -10.52 -5.83
CA GLU A 17 8.37 -10.92 -5.25
C GLU A 17 8.75 -10.03 -4.04
N GLY A 18 9.30 -10.65 -2.99
CA GLY A 18 9.77 -9.92 -1.79
C GLY A 18 8.67 -9.44 -0.84
N ILE A 19 7.42 -9.79 -1.10
CA ILE A 19 6.27 -9.40 -0.26
C ILE A 19 6.24 -10.16 1.07
N VAL A 20 5.89 -9.47 2.15
CA VAL A 20 5.63 -10.08 3.47
C VAL A 20 4.23 -9.72 3.92
N VAL A 21 3.35 -10.73 3.97
CA VAL A 21 1.94 -10.56 4.34
C VAL A 21 1.75 -10.82 5.84
N ARG A 22 1.11 -9.88 6.53
CA ARG A 22 0.77 -9.97 7.97
C ARG A 22 -0.71 -9.68 8.18
N ARG A 23 -1.50 -10.73 8.43
CA ARG A 23 -2.93 -10.58 8.75
C ARG A 23 -3.12 -10.13 10.20
N LYS A 24 -3.68 -8.94 10.39
CA LYS A 24 -4.05 -8.41 11.73
C LYS A 24 -5.45 -8.84 12.13
N SER A 25 -6.37 -8.93 11.17
CA SER A 25 -7.72 -9.48 11.34
C SER A 25 -8.27 -9.98 10.01
N SER A 26 -9.50 -10.51 10.01
CA SER A 26 -10.19 -10.92 8.78
C SER A 26 -10.43 -9.77 7.79
N ARG A 27 -10.34 -8.52 8.25
CA ARG A 27 -10.62 -7.31 7.45
C ARG A 27 -9.42 -6.35 7.34
N ARG A 28 -8.27 -6.69 7.93
CA ARG A 28 -7.08 -5.85 7.93
C ARG A 28 -5.84 -6.68 7.65
N VAL A 29 -5.23 -6.40 6.51
CA VAL A 29 -4.01 -7.06 6.05
C VAL A 29 -2.93 -5.98 5.95
N ARG A 30 -1.81 -6.20 6.63
CA ARG A 30 -0.57 -5.45 6.40
C ARG A 30 0.25 -6.22 5.38
N VAL A 31 0.81 -5.49 4.44
CA VAL A 31 1.70 -6.01 3.41
C VAL A 31 2.96 -5.15 3.46
N ASP A 32 4.10 -5.75 3.76
CA ASP A 32 5.40 -5.10 3.56
C ASP A 32 5.88 -5.50 2.16
N VAL A 33 6.23 -4.54 1.31
CA VAL A 33 6.59 -4.78 -0.10
C VAL A 33 7.83 -3.96 -0.47
N PRO A 34 8.71 -4.47 -1.35
CA PRO A 34 9.76 -3.65 -1.94
C PRO A 34 9.19 -2.40 -2.61
N ALA A 35 9.89 -1.27 -2.50
CA ALA A 35 9.38 0.01 -3.00
C ALA A 35 9.11 -0.03 -4.51
N ASP A 36 9.98 -0.66 -5.30
CA ASP A 36 9.83 -0.82 -6.75
C ASP A 36 8.64 -1.70 -7.16
N ALA A 37 8.18 -2.59 -6.29
CA ALA A 37 7.05 -3.50 -6.55
C ALA A 37 5.68 -2.93 -6.13
N LEU A 38 5.64 -1.80 -5.40
CA LEU A 38 4.37 -1.21 -4.94
C LEU A 38 3.40 -0.84 -6.08
N PRO A 39 3.81 -0.23 -7.21
CA PRO A 39 2.86 0.12 -8.27
C PRO A 39 2.18 -1.12 -8.86
N ALA A 40 2.96 -2.19 -9.08
CA ALA A 40 2.45 -3.46 -9.57
C ALA A 40 1.47 -4.09 -8.57
N LEU A 41 1.79 -4.06 -7.27
CA LEU A 41 0.88 -4.50 -6.21
C LEU A 41 -0.44 -3.71 -6.25
N LEU A 42 -0.38 -2.38 -6.32
CA LEU A 42 -1.56 -1.52 -6.33
C LEU A 42 -2.43 -1.72 -7.58
N GLU A 43 -1.82 -1.85 -8.76
CA GLU A 43 -2.53 -2.15 -10.01
C GLU A 43 -3.26 -3.50 -9.93
N LEU A 44 -2.58 -4.52 -9.42
CA LEU A 44 -3.17 -5.85 -9.23
C LEU A 44 -4.29 -5.85 -8.19
N LEU A 45 -4.12 -5.13 -7.06
CA LEU A 45 -5.17 -4.98 -6.06
C LEU A 45 -6.39 -4.22 -6.60
N GLN A 46 -6.17 -3.17 -7.39
CA GLN A 46 -7.23 -2.39 -8.01
C GLN A 46 -7.98 -3.20 -9.08
N GLY A 47 -7.23 -3.77 -10.03
CA GLY A 47 -7.78 -4.38 -11.25
C GLY A 47 -8.32 -5.79 -11.05
N ARG A 48 -7.72 -6.59 -10.15
CA ARG A 48 -8.13 -7.99 -9.93
C ARG A 48 -8.88 -8.20 -8.63
N ALA A 49 -8.60 -7.40 -7.58
CA ALA A 49 -9.12 -7.62 -6.22
C ALA A 49 -10.15 -6.60 -5.72
N GLY A 50 -10.53 -5.64 -6.56
CA GLY A 50 -11.58 -4.68 -6.24
C GLY A 50 -11.20 -3.71 -5.12
N TYR A 51 -9.90 -3.49 -4.86
CA TYR A 51 -9.43 -2.45 -3.94
C TYR A 51 -9.38 -1.10 -4.66
N ILE A 52 -10.56 -0.60 -5.00
CA ILE A 52 -10.72 0.60 -5.84
C ILE A 52 -10.63 1.92 -5.06
N HIS A 53 -10.60 1.87 -3.73
CA HIS A 53 -10.64 3.07 -2.90
C HIS A 53 -9.34 3.27 -2.11
N LEU A 54 -8.55 4.27 -2.51
CA LEU A 54 -7.43 4.76 -1.70
C LEU A 54 -7.97 5.61 -0.55
N SER A 55 -7.92 5.07 0.67
CA SER A 55 -8.45 5.72 1.87
C SER A 55 -7.50 6.77 2.43
N ALA A 56 -6.20 6.51 2.39
CA ALA A 56 -5.16 7.41 2.87
C ALA A 56 -3.78 6.95 2.38
N ILE A 57 -2.85 7.90 2.30
CA ILE A 57 -1.41 7.63 2.33
C ILE A 57 -0.87 8.27 3.61
N SER A 58 -0.05 7.54 4.35
CA SER A 58 0.63 8.08 5.54
C SER A 58 2.13 7.86 5.44
N CYS A 59 2.89 8.77 6.05
CA CYS A 59 4.34 8.70 6.13
C CYS A 59 4.74 8.55 7.61
N VAL A 60 5.66 7.62 7.89
CA VAL A 60 6.32 7.48 9.19
C VAL A 60 7.80 7.75 9.02
N ASP A 61 8.32 8.71 9.77
CA ASP A 61 9.76 9.04 9.82
C ASP A 61 10.46 8.08 10.78
N TRP A 62 11.33 7.22 10.24
CA TRP A 62 12.21 6.35 10.99
C TRP A 62 13.61 6.98 11.04
N ILE A 63 13.72 8.04 11.85
CA ILE A 63 14.92 8.88 11.92
C ILE A 63 16.19 8.10 12.29
N ASP A 64 16.07 7.06 13.12
CA ASP A 64 17.22 6.22 13.54
C ASP A 64 17.72 5.32 12.41
N ASP A 65 16.85 5.02 11.43
CA ASP A 65 17.14 4.14 10.29
C ASP A 65 17.45 4.93 9.00
N ASP A 66 17.34 6.26 9.03
CA ASP A 66 17.45 7.16 7.86
C ASP A 66 16.49 6.80 6.70
N GLU A 67 15.28 6.37 7.06
CA GLU A 67 14.23 5.94 6.13
C GLU A 67 12.87 6.60 6.41
N PHE A 68 12.09 6.77 5.34
CA PHE A 68 10.65 7.00 5.44
C PHE A 68 9.90 5.70 5.15
N GLU A 69 8.83 5.44 5.92
CA GLU A 69 7.85 4.41 5.61
C GLU A 69 6.59 5.04 5.04
N LEU A 70 6.32 4.79 3.76
CA LEU A 70 5.07 5.18 3.14
C LEU A 70 4.07 4.04 3.23
N VAL A 71 2.87 4.35 3.69
CA VAL A 71 1.78 3.38 3.90
C VAL A 71 0.58 3.76 3.07
N TYR A 72 0.24 2.92 2.11
CA TYR A 72 -0.90 3.08 1.21
C TYR A 72 -2.06 2.22 1.72
N HIS A 73 -3.14 2.88 2.14
CA HIS A 73 -4.33 2.22 2.66
C HIS A 73 -5.38 2.11 1.57
N VAL A 74 -5.56 0.91 1.02
CA VAL A 74 -6.56 0.64 -0.02
C VAL A 74 -7.68 -0.26 0.50
N TRP A 75 -8.91 0.12 0.20
CA TRP A 75 -10.13 -0.53 0.66
C TRP A 75 -10.89 -1.17 -0.50
N SER A 76 -11.44 -2.35 -0.24
CA SER A 76 -12.36 -3.04 -1.13
C SER A 76 -13.76 -3.08 -0.52
N TYR A 77 -14.73 -2.52 -1.25
CA TYR A 77 -16.14 -2.55 -0.88
C TYR A 77 -16.79 -3.91 -1.08
N GLU A 78 -16.19 -4.79 -1.88
CA GLU A 78 -16.72 -6.14 -2.09
C GLU A 78 -16.27 -7.08 -0.97
N SER A 79 -14.97 -7.06 -0.65
CA SER A 79 -14.40 -7.90 0.41
C SER A 79 -14.58 -7.30 1.82
N HIS A 80 -15.02 -6.03 1.90
CA HIS A 80 -15.14 -5.29 3.15
C HIS A 80 -13.83 -5.25 3.95
N SER A 81 -12.69 -5.18 3.27
CA SER A 81 -11.37 -5.28 3.89
C SER A 81 -10.42 -4.17 3.46
N LEU A 82 -9.42 -3.93 4.30
CA LEU A 82 -8.36 -2.96 4.11
C LEU A 82 -7.03 -3.69 3.93
N VAL A 83 -6.31 -3.35 2.86
CA VAL A 83 -4.90 -3.65 2.69
C VAL A 83 -4.10 -2.38 2.99
N SER A 84 -3.11 -2.50 3.86
CA SER A 84 -2.12 -1.45 4.13
C SER A 84 -0.80 -1.92 3.53
N ALA A 85 -0.39 -1.32 2.42
CA ALA A 85 0.87 -1.61 1.75
C ALA A 85 1.95 -0.68 2.27
N HIS A 86 3.00 -1.24 2.84
CA HIS A 86 4.12 -0.54 3.47
C HIS A 86 5.36 -0.69 2.61
N ILE A 87 5.98 0.44 2.28
CA ILE A 87 7.29 0.51 1.63
C ILE A 87 8.26 1.32 2.47
N ARG A 88 9.55 1.05 2.33
CA ARG A 88 10.63 1.87 2.87
C ARG A 88 11.37 2.57 1.75
N ILE A 89 11.64 3.85 1.92
CA ILE A 89 12.45 4.66 1.01
C ILE A 89 13.53 5.39 1.81
N ALA A 90 14.64 5.72 1.15
CA ALA A 90 15.68 6.54 1.76
C ALA A 90 15.12 7.92 2.14
N ARG A 91 15.51 8.43 3.31
CA ARG A 91 15.09 9.74 3.80
C ARG A 91 15.66 10.89 2.96
N GLU A 92 16.87 10.72 2.42
CA GLU A 92 17.50 11.60 1.44
C GLU A 92 17.81 10.80 0.17
N PRO A 93 17.26 11.15 -1.01
CA PRO A 93 16.56 12.38 -1.32
C PRO A 93 15.06 12.40 -0.94
N GLY A 94 14.51 11.35 -0.32
CA GLY A 94 13.10 11.33 0.10
C GLY A 94 12.10 11.25 -1.05
N VAL A 95 12.56 10.87 -2.25
CA VAL A 95 11.74 10.87 -3.46
C VAL A 95 11.16 9.49 -3.72
N TYR A 96 9.88 9.46 -4.03
CA TYR A 96 9.20 8.27 -4.49
C TYR A 96 8.20 8.58 -5.63
N LEU A 97 7.85 7.54 -6.39
CA LEU A 97 6.92 7.58 -7.51
C LEU A 97 5.49 7.89 -7.02
N SER A 98 4.82 8.82 -7.71
CA SER A 98 3.39 9.09 -7.50
C SER A 98 2.51 7.94 -8.03
N VAL A 99 1.47 7.59 -7.29
CA VAL A 99 0.45 6.61 -7.71
C VAL A 99 -0.83 7.29 -8.23
N TYR A 100 -0.76 8.58 -8.56
CA TYR A 100 -1.89 9.38 -9.04
C TYR A 100 -2.66 8.74 -10.20
N ASP A 101 -1.95 8.14 -11.16
CA ASP A 101 -2.55 7.50 -12.33
C ASP A 101 -3.36 6.24 -11.98
N LEU A 102 -3.05 5.59 -10.85
CA LEU A 102 -3.85 4.49 -10.30
C LEU A 102 -4.99 5.05 -9.44
N TYR A 103 -4.70 6.01 -8.57
CA TYR A 103 -5.64 6.60 -7.64
C TYR A 103 -5.52 8.12 -7.63
N GLN A 104 -6.43 8.81 -8.33
CA GLN A 104 -6.47 10.28 -8.38
C GLN A 104 -6.46 10.98 -7.01
N PRO A 105 -7.09 10.44 -5.94
CA PRO A 105 -6.98 11.03 -4.60
C PRO A 105 -5.55 11.11 -4.05
N ALA A 106 -4.61 10.33 -4.58
CA ALA A 106 -3.21 10.34 -4.16
C ALA A 106 -2.57 11.72 -4.29
N ALA A 107 -2.97 12.55 -5.26
CA ALA A 107 -2.44 13.90 -5.42
C ALA A 107 -2.55 14.76 -4.15
N PHE A 108 -3.63 14.60 -3.38
CA PHE A 108 -3.80 15.35 -2.13
C PHE A 108 -2.88 14.79 -1.04
N PHE A 109 -2.89 13.46 -0.85
CA PHE A 109 -2.08 12.84 0.21
C PHE A 109 -0.57 12.98 -0.04
N GLU A 110 -0.13 12.77 -1.28
CA GLU A 110 1.27 12.90 -1.68
C GLU A 110 1.76 14.34 -1.53
N ARG A 111 0.94 15.33 -1.90
CA ARG A 111 1.27 16.74 -1.69
C ARG A 111 1.37 17.07 -0.20
N ASP A 112 0.41 16.63 0.60
CA ASP A 112 0.42 16.90 2.05
C ASP A 112 1.66 16.26 2.71
N ILE A 113 2.04 15.04 2.30
CA ILE A 113 3.28 14.38 2.76
C ILE A 113 4.51 15.19 2.32
N HIS A 114 4.56 15.62 1.05
CA HIS A 114 5.66 16.41 0.52
C HIS A 114 5.83 17.75 1.25
N GLU A 115 4.73 18.43 1.55
CA GLU A 115 4.73 19.67 2.33
C GLU A 115 5.21 19.46 3.79
N MET A 116 4.97 18.28 4.36
CA MET A 116 5.35 17.95 5.74
C MET A 116 6.77 17.40 5.89
N TYR A 117 7.25 16.60 4.95
CA TYR A 117 8.48 15.81 5.09
C TYR A 117 9.56 16.13 4.06
N GLY A 118 9.23 16.83 2.98
CA GLY A 118 10.13 17.11 1.85
C GLY A 118 9.85 16.23 0.64
#